data_AF-A0A970V6B4-F1
#
_entry.id   AF-A0A970V6B4-F1
#
_cell.length_a   1.000
_cell.length_b   1.000
_cell.length_c   1.000
_cell.angle_alpha   90.00
_cell.angle_beta   90.00
_cell.angle_gamma   90.00
#
_symmetry.space_group_name_H-M   'P 1'
#
loop_
_entity.id
_entity.type
_entity.pdbx_description
1 polymer ?
#
loop_
_entity_poly.entity_id
_entity_poly.type
_entity_poly.pdbx_seq_one_letter_code
_entity_poly.pdbx_strand_id
1 'polypeptide(L)'
;MNKGRMRGFLVFCLALAILLVLPVSAKAAVIDYPYFFDISALKLNGAAHHTSNLIRLTSSTDQSGSVFTKEKIRLSSDRSFSTYFTIRMSGGADGMCFVMQQSANTALGYHGGGLGIVNIPQPIVAVEFDHHNEGEPYAHCHVGIDINPY
;
A
#
# COMPACT_ATOMS: atom_id res chain seq x y z
N MET A 1 -52.24 60.13 -39.72
CA MET A 1 -50.88 59.75 -40.17
C MET A 1 -50.09 59.21 -38.98
N ASN A 2 -49.38 58.13 -39.24
CA ASN A 2 -48.92 57.10 -38.30
C ASN A 2 -47.57 57.45 -37.63
N LYS A 3 -47.28 56.79 -36.48
CA LYS A 3 -45.97 56.40 -35.88
C LYS A 3 -46.02 56.59 -34.36
N GLY A 4 -45.75 55.62 -33.49
CA GLY A 4 -45.22 54.27 -33.61
C GLY A 4 -44.79 53.81 -32.20
N ARG A 5 -45.11 52.56 -31.87
CA ARG A 5 -45.03 51.91 -30.54
C ARG A 5 -43.62 51.83 -29.94
N MET A 6 -43.51 52.06 -28.62
CA MET A 6 -42.42 51.58 -27.76
C MET A 6 -42.18 50.08 -27.96
N ARG A 7 -40.91 49.63 -28.10
CA ARG A 7 -40.35 48.36 -27.55
C ARG A 7 -38.81 48.41 -27.57
N GLY A 8 -38.19 48.81 -26.46
CA GLY A 8 -36.76 48.60 -26.22
C GLY A 8 -36.54 47.17 -25.73
N PHE A 9 -35.83 46.37 -26.51
CA PHE A 9 -35.45 45.01 -26.16
C PHE A 9 -34.41 45.01 -25.03
N LEU A 10 -34.74 44.34 -23.92
CA LEU A 10 -33.76 43.96 -22.91
C LEU A 10 -32.92 42.81 -23.50
N VAL A 11 -31.67 43.09 -23.88
CA VAL A 11 -30.72 42.04 -24.28
C VAL A 11 -30.16 41.41 -23.01
N PHE A 12 -30.62 40.19 -22.69
CA PHE A 12 -30.02 39.35 -21.66
C PHE A 12 -28.71 38.77 -22.24
N CYS A 13 -27.57 39.36 -21.89
CA CYS A 13 -26.26 38.74 -22.15
C CYS A 13 -26.09 37.53 -21.23
N LEU A 14 -26.42 36.32 -21.73
CA LEU A 14 -26.08 35.07 -21.05
C LEU A 14 -24.57 34.83 -21.22
N ALA A 15 -23.78 35.22 -20.22
CA ALA A 15 -22.37 34.86 -20.17
C ALA A 15 -22.26 33.34 -19.96
N LEU A 16 -21.98 32.60 -21.04
CA LEU A 16 -21.67 31.18 -20.97
C LEU A 16 -20.26 31.03 -20.37
N ALA A 17 -20.16 30.91 -19.05
CA ALA A 17 -18.93 30.51 -18.41
C ALA A 17 -18.69 29.02 -18.72
N ILE A 18 -17.94 28.74 -19.78
CA ILE A 18 -17.41 27.40 -20.04
C ILE A 18 -16.42 27.10 -18.92
N LEU A 19 -16.83 26.27 -17.95
CA LEU A 19 -15.94 25.74 -16.93
C LEU A 19 -14.93 24.82 -17.63
N LEU A 20 -13.72 25.32 -17.87
CA LEU A 20 -12.62 24.54 -18.41
C LEU A 20 -12.24 23.48 -17.36
N VAL A 21 -12.81 22.28 -17.49
CA VAL A 21 -12.36 21.12 -16.71
C VAL A 21 -11.03 20.68 -17.30
N LEU A 22 -9.94 21.24 -16.79
CA LEU A 22 -8.62 20.73 -17.09
C LEU A 22 -8.54 19.30 -16.53
N PRO A 23 -8.10 18.31 -17.32
CA PRO A 23 -7.86 16.97 -16.79
C PRO A 23 -6.74 17.10 -15.74
N VAL A 24 -7.08 16.87 -14.47
CA VAL A 24 -6.07 16.67 -13.43
C VAL A 24 -5.32 15.38 -13.80
N SER A 25 -4.05 15.51 -14.16
CA SER A 25 -3.19 14.34 -14.33
C SER A 25 -3.07 13.62 -12.99
N ALA A 26 -3.42 12.33 -12.96
CA ALA A 26 -3.28 11.52 -11.77
C ALA A 26 -1.78 11.36 -11.45
N LYS A 27 -1.34 11.90 -10.31
CA LYS A 27 0.02 11.69 -9.81
C LYS A 27 0.08 10.35 -9.08
N ALA A 28 1.05 9.50 -9.43
CA ALA A 28 1.32 8.29 -8.67
C ALA A 28 1.80 8.64 -7.25
N ALA A 29 1.32 7.89 -6.25
CA ALA A 29 1.93 7.92 -4.93
C ALA A 29 3.32 7.30 -5.05
N VAL A 30 4.36 8.07 -4.72
CA VAL A 30 5.74 7.59 -4.72
C VAL A 30 6.12 7.30 -3.28
N ILE A 31 6.52 6.05 -3.03
CA ILE A 31 7.04 5.59 -1.75
C ILE A 31 8.47 5.15 -2.03
N ASP A 32 9.44 5.87 -1.48
CA ASP A 32 10.85 5.65 -1.78
C ASP A 32 11.69 5.78 -0.51
N TYR A 33 12.41 4.72 -0.18
CA TYR A 33 13.29 4.61 0.99
C TYR A 33 14.61 3.95 0.59
N PRO A 34 15.47 4.62 -0.19
CA PRO A 34 16.68 4.00 -0.73
C PRO A 34 17.65 3.51 0.36
N TYR A 35 17.62 4.16 1.53
CA TYR A 35 18.48 3.85 2.68
C TYR A 35 17.76 3.92 4.02
N PHE A 36 16.44 4.07 4.05
CA PHE A 36 15.67 4.22 5.29
C PHE A 36 16.20 5.30 6.28
N PHE A 37 16.84 6.38 5.82
CA PHE A 37 17.33 7.42 6.75
C PHE A 37 16.21 8.19 7.44
N ASP A 38 15.08 8.37 6.75
CA ASP A 38 13.85 8.93 7.31
C ASP A 38 12.74 7.89 7.14
N ILE A 39 12.18 7.45 8.27
CA ILE A 39 11.04 6.52 8.33
C ILE A 39 9.83 7.16 9.02
N SER A 40 9.80 8.50 9.11
CA SER A 40 8.75 9.25 9.81
C SER A 40 7.34 8.96 9.27
N ALA A 41 7.22 8.55 8.01
CA ALA A 41 5.97 8.15 7.36
C ALA A 41 5.64 6.65 7.51
N LEU A 42 6.46 5.87 8.21
CA LEU A 42 6.25 4.44 8.47
C LEU A 42 5.81 4.17 9.91
N LYS A 43 5.00 3.13 10.08
CA LYS A 43 4.62 2.54 11.35
C LYS A 43 5.28 1.17 11.46
N LEU A 44 6.17 1.02 12.45
CA LEU A 44 6.77 -0.26 12.84
C LEU A 44 5.91 -0.88 13.95
N ASN A 45 5.71 -2.20 13.88
CA ASN A 45 4.95 -2.97 14.87
C ASN A 45 5.72 -4.22 15.32
N GLY A 46 5.41 -4.70 16.52
CA GLY A 46 5.98 -5.92 17.07
C GLY A 46 7.50 -5.82 17.21
N ALA A 47 8.21 -6.83 16.70
CA ALA A 47 9.66 -6.90 16.75
C ALA A 47 10.38 -5.99 15.73
N ALA A 48 9.65 -5.34 14.82
CA ALA A 48 10.24 -4.52 13.78
C ALA A 48 11.04 -3.36 14.38
N HIS A 49 12.29 -3.23 13.96
CA HIS A 49 13.24 -2.26 14.49
C HIS A 49 13.97 -1.54 13.37
N HIS A 50 14.04 -0.21 13.48
CA HIS A 50 14.80 0.65 12.58
C HIS A 50 16.22 0.83 13.08
N THR A 51 17.19 0.61 12.21
CA THR A 51 18.61 0.93 12.46
C THR A 51 18.98 2.17 11.65
N SER A 52 20.25 2.58 11.61
CA SER A 52 20.65 3.78 10.88
C SER A 52 20.30 3.76 9.39
N ASN A 53 20.27 2.60 8.72
CA ASN A 53 20.06 2.53 7.27
C ASN A 53 19.22 1.34 6.76
N LEU A 54 18.57 0.58 7.65
CA LEU A 54 17.68 -0.51 7.28
C LEU A 54 16.60 -0.73 8.34
N ILE A 55 15.56 -1.43 7.94
CA ILE A 55 14.54 -1.97 8.84
C ILE A 55 14.78 -3.47 8.98
N ARG A 56 14.83 -3.95 10.21
CA ARG A 56 14.87 -5.38 10.55
C ARG A 56 13.50 -5.79 11.10
N LEU A 57 12.85 -6.78 10.50
CA LEU A 57 11.52 -7.24 10.92
C LEU A 57 11.57 -8.09 12.20
N THR A 58 12.54 -9.00 12.29
CA THR A 58 12.75 -9.92 13.42
C THR A 58 14.24 -10.08 13.71
N SER A 59 14.60 -10.45 14.94
CA SER A 59 15.99 -10.66 15.35
C SER A 59 16.23 -11.94 16.17
N SER A 60 15.19 -12.72 16.43
CA SER A 60 15.20 -13.94 17.23
C SER A 60 14.07 -14.87 16.77
N THR A 61 14.04 -16.09 17.31
CA THR A 61 12.92 -17.04 17.15
C THR A 61 11.63 -16.49 17.75
N ASP A 62 10.48 -17.01 17.28
CA ASP A 62 9.15 -16.73 17.84
C ASP A 62 8.77 -15.23 17.82
N GLN A 63 9.20 -14.52 16.78
CA GLN A 63 8.93 -13.10 16.59
C GLN A 63 8.12 -12.84 15.32
N SER A 64 7.29 -11.81 15.40
CA SER A 64 6.60 -11.22 14.25
C SER A 64 6.83 -9.71 14.28
N GLY A 65 7.08 -9.13 13.11
CA GLY A 65 7.25 -7.69 12.94
C GLY A 65 6.68 -7.26 11.61
N SER A 66 6.01 -6.10 11.59
CA SER A 66 5.42 -5.54 10.38
C SER A 66 5.77 -4.07 10.24
N VAL A 67 5.82 -3.59 9.01
CA VAL A 67 5.99 -2.18 8.68
C VAL A 67 4.98 -1.76 7.64
N PHE A 68 4.20 -0.73 7.95
CA PHE A 68 3.21 -0.16 7.04
C PHE A 68 3.41 1.34 6.89
N THR A 69 2.99 1.90 5.76
CA THR A 69 2.83 3.35 5.65
C THR A 69 1.81 3.84 6.68
N LYS A 70 2.05 5.01 7.27
CA LYS A 70 1.08 5.64 8.18
C LYS A 70 -0.20 5.99 7.44
N GLU A 71 -0.04 6.54 6.23
CA GLU A 71 -1.14 6.89 5.34
C GLU A 71 -1.52 5.73 4.41
N LYS A 72 -2.82 5.59 4.15
CA LYS A 72 -3.34 4.57 3.22
C LYS A 72 -3.07 4.98 1.77
N ILE A 73 -2.69 4.01 0.95
CA ILE A 73 -2.61 4.17 -0.50
C ILE A 73 -3.97 3.81 -1.09
N ARG A 74 -4.52 4.69 -1.93
CA ARG A 74 -5.78 4.41 -2.62
C ARG A 74 -5.52 3.49 -3.82
N LEU A 75 -6.08 2.30 -3.77
CA LEU A 75 -6.21 1.40 -4.91
C LEU A 75 -7.60 1.60 -5.54
N SER A 76 -7.65 1.71 -6.86
CA SER A 76 -8.89 1.77 -7.64
C SER A 76 -8.69 1.07 -8.98
N SER A 77 -9.78 0.68 -9.64
CA SER A 77 -9.74 -0.10 -10.89
C SER A 77 -9.07 0.61 -12.07
N ASP A 78 -8.85 1.92 -11.95
CA ASP A 78 -8.14 2.78 -12.91
C ASP A 78 -6.66 3.00 -12.55
N ARG A 79 -6.11 2.24 -11.60
CA ARG A 79 -4.71 2.38 -11.14
C ARG A 79 -3.95 1.07 -11.18
N SER A 80 -2.63 1.21 -11.34
CA SER A 80 -1.65 0.14 -11.25
C SER A 80 -0.53 0.56 -10.31
N PHE A 81 0.21 -0.40 -9.78
CA PHE A 81 1.41 -0.13 -8.99
C PHE A 81 2.56 -1.02 -9.46
N SER A 82 3.77 -0.58 -9.13
CA SER A 82 4.98 -1.39 -9.20
C SER A 82 5.79 -1.12 -7.93
N THR A 83 6.48 -2.13 -7.44
CA THR A 83 7.34 -2.00 -6.26
C THR A 83 8.60 -2.81 -6.48
N TYR A 84 9.70 -2.35 -5.91
CA TYR A 84 10.93 -3.10 -5.80
C TYR A 84 11.51 -2.83 -4.41
N PHE A 85 12.17 -3.83 -3.85
CA PHE A 85 12.84 -3.71 -2.56
C PHE A 85 14.00 -4.71 -2.53
N THR A 86 15.00 -4.42 -1.70
CA THR A 86 16.12 -5.33 -1.47
C THR A 86 15.97 -5.94 -0.09
N ILE A 87 16.00 -7.27 -0.02
CA ILE A 87 15.93 -8.02 1.23
C ILE A 87 17.28 -8.61 1.58
N ARG A 88 17.55 -8.70 2.89
CA ARG A 88 18.67 -9.48 3.44
C ARG A 88 18.07 -10.48 4.39
N MET A 89 17.98 -11.72 3.95
CA MET A 89 17.55 -12.84 4.78
C MET A 89 18.78 -13.67 5.15
N SER A 90 19.02 -13.81 6.45
CA SER A 90 19.85 -14.91 6.95
C SER A 90 18.98 -16.16 7.00
N GLY A 91 19.55 -17.34 6.73
CA GLY A 91 18.80 -18.60 6.69
C GLY A 91 18.03 -18.89 7.98
N GLY A 92 17.11 -19.85 7.90
CA GLY A 92 16.17 -20.19 8.96
C GLY A 92 14.72 -20.02 8.52
N ALA A 93 13.81 -20.30 9.44
CA ALA A 93 12.37 -20.11 9.26
C ALA A 93 11.92 -18.73 9.79
N ASP A 94 10.79 -18.18 9.37
CA ASP A 94 9.81 -18.77 8.44
C ASP A 94 9.83 -18.07 7.08
N GLY A 95 9.90 -16.74 7.06
CA GLY A 95 9.91 -15.98 5.82
C GLY A 95 9.56 -14.51 6.03
N MET A 96 9.14 -13.85 4.96
CA MET A 96 8.56 -12.50 5.02
C MET A 96 7.59 -12.26 3.87
N CYS A 97 6.73 -11.25 3.98
CA CYS A 97 5.79 -10.88 2.92
C CYS A 97 5.85 -9.39 2.58
N PHE A 98 5.64 -9.06 1.30
CA PHE A 98 5.10 -7.76 0.91
C PHE A 98 3.58 -7.81 1.02
N VAL A 99 2.98 -6.86 1.75
CA VAL A 99 1.55 -6.96 2.14
C VAL A 99 0.78 -5.72 1.77
N MET A 100 -0.37 -5.91 1.13
CA MET A 100 -1.43 -4.92 0.99
C MET A 100 -2.64 -5.37 1.81
N GLN A 101 -3.10 -4.51 2.73
CA GLN A 101 -4.19 -4.83 3.65
C GLN A 101 -5.02 -3.59 3.99
N GLN A 102 -6.29 -3.78 4.37
CA GLN A 102 -7.23 -2.67 4.60
C GLN A 102 -7.43 -2.26 6.06
N SER A 103 -7.03 -3.11 7.03
CA SER A 103 -7.21 -2.95 8.48
C SER A 103 -6.60 -1.64 9.02
N ALA A 104 -5.48 -1.72 9.74
CA ALA A 104 -4.79 -0.58 10.34
C ALA A 104 -3.29 -0.68 10.06
N ASN A 105 -2.58 0.46 10.12
CA ASN A 105 -1.11 0.45 10.04
C ASN A 105 -0.44 -0.19 11.28
N THR A 106 -1.24 -0.55 12.29
CA THR A 106 -0.85 -1.35 13.46
C THR A 106 -1.01 -2.86 13.27
N ALA A 107 -1.45 -3.32 12.10
CA ALA A 107 -1.74 -4.72 11.86
C ALA A 107 -0.49 -5.60 12.05
N LEU A 108 -0.64 -6.70 12.79
CA LEU A 108 0.41 -7.67 13.05
C LEU A 108 -0.24 -9.03 13.32
N GLY A 109 0.05 -10.00 12.46
CA GLY A 109 -0.41 -11.37 12.59
C GLY A 109 0.53 -12.26 13.39
N TYR A 110 0.20 -13.55 13.44
CA TYR A 110 0.99 -14.55 14.16
C TYR A 110 2.40 -14.74 13.59
N HIS A 111 3.36 -15.08 14.45
CA HIS A 111 4.72 -15.49 14.06
C HIS A 111 4.71 -16.92 13.49
N GLY A 112 5.88 -17.47 13.16
CA GLY A 112 5.95 -18.80 12.56
C GLY A 112 5.53 -18.78 11.10
N GLY A 113 5.03 -19.91 10.61
CA GLY A 113 4.39 -20.02 9.29
C GLY A 113 3.18 -19.10 9.07
N GLY A 114 2.75 -18.33 10.08
CA GLY A 114 1.78 -17.25 9.89
C GLY A 114 2.33 -15.98 9.24
N LEU A 115 3.66 -15.88 9.07
CA LEU A 115 4.42 -14.82 8.39
C LEU A 115 4.06 -13.37 8.82
N GLY A 116 3.44 -13.20 9.99
CA GLY A 116 2.94 -11.93 10.47
C GLY A 116 1.68 -11.42 9.77
N ILE A 117 0.98 -12.27 9.00
CA ILE A 117 -0.22 -11.89 8.23
C ILE A 117 -1.49 -12.65 8.62
N VAL A 118 -1.35 -13.84 9.21
CA VAL A 118 -2.48 -14.64 9.76
C VAL A 118 -3.18 -13.89 10.90
N ASN A 119 -4.51 -13.98 10.97
CA ASN A 119 -5.34 -13.28 11.96
C ASN A 119 -5.31 -11.73 11.89
N ILE A 120 -4.96 -11.17 10.73
CA ILE A 120 -5.25 -9.77 10.40
C ILE A 120 -6.62 -9.69 9.70
N PRO A 121 -7.48 -8.71 10.02
CA PRO A 121 -8.75 -8.54 9.32
C PRO A 121 -8.59 -8.36 7.80
N GLN A 122 -9.33 -9.17 7.05
CA GLN A 122 -9.38 -9.15 5.59
C GLN A 122 -10.06 -7.89 5.03
N PRO A 123 -9.78 -7.48 3.78
CA PRO A 123 -8.98 -8.17 2.77
C PRO A 123 -7.46 -7.95 2.88
N ILE A 124 -6.71 -8.97 2.47
CA ILE A 124 -5.25 -9.00 2.40
C ILE A 124 -4.82 -9.64 1.08
N VAL A 125 -3.82 -9.03 0.44
CA VAL A 125 -3.03 -9.67 -0.61
C VAL A 125 -1.57 -9.59 -0.20
N ALA A 126 -0.88 -10.72 -0.23
CA ALA A 126 0.53 -10.81 0.11
C ALA A 126 1.33 -11.46 -1.01
N VAL A 127 2.58 -11.03 -1.17
CA VAL A 127 3.61 -11.76 -1.91
C VAL A 127 4.60 -12.26 -0.88
N GLU A 128 4.63 -13.57 -0.65
CA GLU A 128 5.47 -14.20 0.35
C GLU A 128 6.81 -14.64 -0.22
N PHE A 129 7.81 -14.65 0.66
CA PHE A 129 9.13 -15.23 0.45
C PHE A 129 9.33 -16.23 1.58
N ASP A 130 8.79 -17.44 1.37
CA ASP A 130 8.83 -18.53 2.33
C ASP A 130 10.21 -19.21 2.27
N HIS A 131 10.92 -19.18 3.39
CA HIS A 131 12.23 -19.78 3.56
C HIS A 131 12.17 -21.04 4.44
N HIS A 132 10.99 -21.42 4.94
CA HIS A 132 10.82 -22.65 5.68
C HIS A 132 10.70 -23.85 4.75
N ASN A 133 11.40 -24.92 5.09
CA ASN A 133 11.22 -26.22 4.47
C ASN A 133 10.57 -27.12 5.51
N GLU A 134 9.28 -27.39 5.36
CA GLU A 134 8.48 -28.22 6.28
C GLU A 134 8.91 -29.70 6.25
N GLY A 135 9.90 -30.07 5.43
CA GLY A 135 10.41 -31.45 5.34
C GLY A 135 9.51 -32.38 4.52
N GLU A 136 8.38 -31.89 4.00
CA GLU A 136 7.51 -32.60 3.08
C GLU A 136 8.03 -32.50 1.62
N PRO A 137 7.88 -33.55 0.80
CA PRO A 137 8.13 -33.44 -0.63
C PRO A 137 7.23 -32.33 -1.18
N TYR A 138 7.84 -31.33 -1.82
CA TYR A 138 7.22 -30.11 -2.37
C TYR A 138 7.03 -28.91 -1.43
N ALA A 139 7.31 -29.02 -0.12
CA ALA A 139 7.35 -27.86 0.79
C ALA A 139 8.75 -27.21 0.79
N HIS A 140 9.20 -26.78 -0.39
CA HIS A 140 10.49 -26.11 -0.55
C HIS A 140 10.36 -24.61 -0.34
N CYS A 141 11.49 -23.93 -0.09
CA CYS A 141 11.53 -22.47 -0.12
C CYS A 141 10.93 -21.97 -1.44
N HIS A 142 9.97 -21.06 -1.38
CA HIS A 142 9.22 -20.62 -2.54
C HIS A 142 8.79 -19.15 -2.43
N VAL A 143 8.21 -18.67 -3.52
CA VAL A 143 7.56 -17.35 -3.57
C VAL A 143 6.11 -17.59 -3.96
N GLY A 144 5.19 -17.06 -3.16
CA GLY A 144 3.75 -17.28 -3.29
C GLY A 144 2.97 -15.98 -3.38
N ILE A 145 1.71 -16.09 -3.81
CA ILE A 145 0.72 -15.01 -3.73
C ILE A 145 -0.43 -15.50 -2.87
N ASP A 146 -0.61 -14.86 -1.73
CA ASP A 146 -1.70 -15.17 -0.82
C ASP A 146 -2.85 -14.18 -1.01
N ILE A 147 -4.04 -14.72 -1.14
CA ILE A 147 -5.28 -13.93 -1.22
C ILE A 147 -6.14 -14.30 -0.03
N ASN A 148 -6.26 -13.37 0.91
CA ASN A 148 -6.95 -13.54 2.17
C ASN A 148 -6.48 -14.76 2.98
N PRO A 149 -5.17 -14.86 3.32
CA PRO A 149 -4.67 -15.92 4.19
C PRO A 149 -5.34 -15.82 5.57
N TYR A 150 -5.84 -16.95 6.07
CA TYR A 150 -6.62 -17.07 7.30
C TYR A 150 -5.89 -16.52 8.52
#